data_AF-A0A139D060-F1
#
_entry.id   AF-A0A139D060-F1
#
_cell.length_a   1.000
_cell.length_b   1.000
_cell.length_c   1.000
_cell.angle_alpha   90.00
_cell.angle_beta   90.00
_cell.angle_gamma   90.00
#
_symmetry.space_group_name_H-M   'P 1'
#
loop_
_entity.id
_entity.type
_entity.pdbx_description
1 polymer ?
#
loop_
_entity_poly.entity_id
_entity_poly.type
_entity_poly.pdbx_seq_one_letter_code
_entity_poly.pdbx_strand_id
1 'polypeptide(L)'
;MHRTKILLTLAILGIILVSCGCMDSSEPQNKGNEGNNETLTITDSYGRQVVINDNIEHTICVGPGALRYLCYLGEQDTVVGVEDIEQWEESIDSPERPYRIANPQFADSEKYPYIGAFRGKYDAESILTLNPAPDVIFYTYSSAEDADKLSSDVGIPVVGLNYGNTGDENMKQSLQIMGKIMDKEQRANEVITFFEEEIAELNERTKDKETPTAYIAGINSRGSHGILSTQPDYPPFEYVNVNNVASGVSKTGDWEGYQIGDDALFKWDSNPGIDYIFVDLGTYEFSENGNTHTNEKYGISSFATGGVY
;
A
#
# COMPACT_ATOMS: atom_id res chain seq x y z
N MET A 1 67.74 -48.53 -48.64
CA MET A 1 67.33 -47.22 -48.09
C MET A 1 67.13 -47.37 -46.59
N HIS A 2 68.15 -47.65 -45.77
CA HIS A 2 69.33 -46.85 -45.45
C HIS A 2 69.02 -45.43 -44.98
N ARG A 3 69.12 -45.26 -43.66
CA ARG A 3 70.01 -44.26 -43.03
C ARG A 3 69.78 -42.82 -43.46
N THR A 4 68.79 -42.13 -42.90
CA THR A 4 68.95 -40.71 -42.60
C THR A 4 67.96 -40.27 -41.53
N LYS A 5 68.48 -39.60 -40.48
CA LYS A 5 67.76 -38.80 -39.46
C LYS A 5 67.37 -39.48 -38.14
N ILE A 6 68.02 -40.60 -37.79
CA ILE A 6 68.69 -40.70 -36.49
C ILE A 6 69.95 -39.82 -36.61
N LEU A 7 69.82 -38.51 -36.43
CA LEU A 7 70.93 -37.52 -36.46
C LEU A 7 70.48 -36.08 -36.12
N LEU A 8 69.48 -35.95 -35.25
CA LEU A 8 69.23 -34.72 -34.48
C LEU A 8 69.24 -35.04 -32.98
N THR A 9 70.17 -35.92 -32.62
CA THR A 9 70.93 -35.80 -31.38
C THR A 9 71.90 -34.63 -31.58
N LEU A 10 72.10 -33.86 -30.51
CA LEU A 10 73.19 -32.91 -30.26
C LEU A 10 72.92 -31.45 -30.62
N ALA A 11 73.22 -30.64 -29.60
CA ALA A 11 73.34 -29.20 -29.54
C ALA A 11 71.99 -28.47 -29.36
N ILE A 12 71.63 -27.91 -28.20
CA ILE A 12 72.36 -27.33 -27.08
C ILE A 12 71.29 -27.20 -25.96
N LEU A 13 71.39 -27.88 -24.81
CA LEU A 13 72.26 -27.53 -23.68
C LEU A 13 71.89 -26.13 -23.13
N GLY A 14 71.41 -25.93 -21.91
CA GLY A 14 71.28 -26.80 -20.75
C GLY A 14 70.62 -26.00 -19.61
N ILE A 15 70.17 -26.66 -18.55
CA ILE A 15 70.96 -26.90 -17.31
C ILE A 15 70.69 -25.79 -16.27
N ILE A 16 70.39 -25.97 -14.97
CA ILE A 16 70.18 -27.06 -13.98
C ILE A 16 69.49 -26.35 -12.76
N LEU A 17 68.94 -27.13 -11.83
CA LEU A 17 68.97 -26.98 -10.34
C LEU A 17 67.56 -26.87 -9.73
N VAL A 18 67.01 -27.93 -9.11
CA VAL A 18 67.35 -28.61 -7.82
C VAL A 18 66.65 -27.96 -6.61
N SER A 19 65.93 -28.82 -5.89
CA SER A 19 65.63 -28.85 -4.44
C SER A 19 64.47 -28.06 -3.81
N CYS A 20 64.03 -28.63 -2.68
CA CYS A 20 63.06 -28.21 -1.66
C CYS A 20 61.58 -28.43 -2.04
N GLY A 21 60.79 -29.26 -1.34
CA GLY A 21 60.88 -29.68 0.06
C GLY A 21 60.37 -28.57 0.98
N CYS A 22 59.52 -28.94 1.94
CA CYS A 22 58.80 -28.12 2.95
C CYS A 22 57.41 -27.68 2.47
N MET A 23 56.35 -28.35 2.95
CA MET A 23 55.71 -28.24 4.28
C MET A 23 54.58 -27.24 4.22
N ASP A 24 53.39 -27.80 4.43
CA ASP A 24 52.13 -27.16 4.69
C ASP A 24 52.30 -26.18 5.86
N SER A 25 52.31 -24.88 5.56
CA SER A 25 52.18 -23.82 6.54
C SER A 25 50.82 -23.18 6.32
N SER A 26 49.85 -23.72 7.03
CA SER A 26 48.55 -23.11 7.30
C SER A 26 48.80 -21.78 8.03
N GLU A 27 48.56 -20.67 7.36
CA GLU A 27 48.26 -19.42 8.07
C GLU A 27 46.86 -19.54 8.67
N PRO A 28 46.66 -19.17 9.95
CA PRO A 28 45.32 -19.12 10.51
C PRO A 28 44.62 -17.90 9.90
N GLN A 29 43.63 -18.15 9.03
CA GLN A 29 42.63 -17.13 8.72
C GLN A 29 41.90 -16.79 10.02
N ASN A 30 42.22 -15.62 10.54
CA ASN A 30 41.47 -14.92 11.56
C ASN A 30 40.07 -14.68 11.01
N LYS A 31 39.12 -15.57 11.33
CA LYS A 31 37.68 -15.31 11.16
C LYS A 31 37.30 -14.21 12.14
N GLY A 32 37.53 -12.97 11.71
CA GLY A 32 36.76 -11.84 12.19
C GLY A 32 35.29 -12.15 11.91
N ASN A 33 34.50 -12.17 12.97
CA ASN A 33 33.06 -12.27 12.93
C ASN A 33 32.51 -10.92 12.42
N GLU A 34 32.60 -10.69 11.12
CA GLU A 34 31.80 -9.66 10.46
C GLU A 34 30.39 -10.25 10.32
N GLY A 35 29.43 -9.68 11.05
CA GLY A 35 28.02 -9.96 10.78
C GLY A 35 27.77 -9.57 9.33
N ASN A 36 27.37 -10.55 8.51
CA ASN A 36 26.86 -10.30 7.17
C ASN A 36 25.57 -9.49 7.32
N ASN A 37 25.68 -8.16 7.37
CA ASN A 37 24.54 -7.28 7.11
C ASN A 37 24.31 -7.32 5.60
N GLU A 38 23.64 -8.36 5.14
CA GLU A 38 23.20 -8.42 3.76
C GLU A 38 22.18 -7.29 3.55
N THR A 39 22.32 -6.59 2.44
CA THR A 39 21.49 -5.42 2.13
C THR A 39 20.68 -5.72 0.90
N LEU A 40 19.43 -5.29 0.91
CA LEU A 40 18.49 -5.42 -0.18
C LEU A 40 18.27 -4.06 -0.81
N THR A 41 18.37 -4.00 -2.14
CA THR A 41 17.99 -2.79 -2.90
C THR A 41 16.62 -3.00 -3.53
N ILE A 42 15.71 -2.07 -3.26
CA ILE A 42 14.32 -2.08 -3.76
C ILE A 42 14.05 -0.82 -4.56
N THR A 43 13.34 -0.99 -5.68
CA THR A 43 12.69 0.14 -6.35
C THR A 43 11.31 0.37 -5.72
N ASP A 44 11.09 1.53 -5.11
CA ASP A 44 9.80 1.87 -4.50
C ASP A 44 8.76 2.35 -5.54
N SER A 45 7.52 2.61 -5.11
CA SER A 45 6.44 3.05 -6.02
C SER A 45 6.67 4.42 -6.65
N TYR A 46 7.64 5.20 -6.15
CA TYR A 46 8.03 6.49 -6.70
C TYR A 46 9.26 6.40 -7.61
N GLY A 47 9.76 5.18 -7.87
CA GLY A 47 10.92 4.92 -8.71
C GLY A 47 12.27 5.18 -8.05
N ARG A 48 12.30 5.35 -6.71
CA ARG A 48 13.55 5.52 -5.94
C ARG A 48 14.20 4.17 -5.70
N GLN A 49 15.53 4.14 -5.71
CA GLN A 49 16.30 2.98 -5.25
C GLN A 49 16.60 3.14 -3.76
N VAL A 50 16.01 2.27 -2.95
CA VAL A 50 16.15 2.29 -1.48
C VAL A 50 16.96 1.08 -1.06
N VAL A 51 18.03 1.32 -0.29
CA VAL A 51 18.86 0.28 0.30
C VAL A 51 18.38 0.05 1.73
N ILE A 52 18.04 -1.20 2.05
CA ILE A 52 17.56 -1.61 3.36
C ILE A 52 18.36 -2.82 3.86
N ASN A 53 18.30 -3.09 5.15
CA ASN A 53 18.80 -4.35 5.70
C ASN A 53 17.91 -5.52 5.24
N ASP A 54 18.49 -6.70 5.09
CA ASP A 54 17.75 -7.91 4.70
C ASP A 54 16.86 -8.46 5.84
N ASN A 55 17.24 -8.23 7.10
CA ASN A 55 16.50 -8.63 8.29
C ASN A 55 15.77 -7.45 8.90
N ILE A 56 14.46 -7.35 8.64
CA ILE A 56 13.58 -6.33 9.21
C ILE A 56 12.89 -6.90 10.46
N GLU A 57 13.12 -6.29 11.62
CA GLU A 57 12.49 -6.69 12.88
C GLU A 57 11.48 -5.62 13.36
N HIS A 58 11.75 -4.35 13.04
CA HIS A 58 11.00 -3.21 13.54
C HIS A 58 10.59 -2.28 12.40
N THR A 59 9.33 -1.88 12.36
CA THR A 59 8.78 -1.02 11.32
C THR A 59 7.96 0.11 11.92
N ILE A 60 7.82 1.19 11.15
CA ILE A 60 6.73 2.15 11.33
C ILE A 60 6.06 2.41 9.99
N CYS A 61 4.78 2.76 10.04
CA CYS A 61 3.97 3.06 8.86
C CYS A 61 3.45 4.49 8.96
N VAL A 62 3.69 5.29 7.92
CA VAL A 62 3.30 6.69 7.85
C VAL A 62 2.33 6.89 6.68
N GLY A 63 1.29 7.67 6.91
CA GLY A 63 0.29 7.99 5.90
C GLY A 63 -0.86 6.97 5.80
N PRO A 64 -1.99 7.40 5.19
CA PRO A 64 -3.21 6.59 5.13
C PRO A 64 -3.00 5.23 4.45
N GLY A 65 -3.30 4.16 5.18
CA GLY A 65 -3.34 2.80 4.65
C GLY A 65 -2.01 2.05 4.62
N ALA A 66 -0.87 2.69 4.92
CA ALA A 66 0.41 2.00 5.08
C ALA A 66 0.34 0.89 6.14
N LEU A 67 -0.16 1.22 7.35
CA LEU A 67 -0.31 0.26 8.44
C LEU A 67 -1.32 -0.85 8.11
N ARG A 68 -2.37 -0.51 7.37
CA ARG A 68 -3.37 -1.48 6.90
C ARG A 68 -2.74 -2.56 6.02
N TYR A 69 -1.89 -2.18 5.06
CA TYR A 69 -1.21 -3.14 4.19
C TYR A 69 -0.22 -4.01 4.96
N LEU A 70 0.50 -3.45 5.94
CA LEU A 70 1.38 -4.25 6.80
C LEU A 70 0.58 -5.30 7.60
N CYS A 71 -0.59 -4.92 8.12
CA CYS A 71 -1.49 -5.86 8.79
C CYS A 71 -2.02 -6.96 7.85
N TYR A 72 -2.28 -6.65 6.57
CA TYR A 72 -2.69 -7.67 5.60
C TYR A 72 -1.62 -8.74 5.39
N LEU A 73 -0.34 -8.35 5.48
CA LEU A 73 0.81 -9.25 5.42
C LEU A 73 1.05 -10.03 6.72
N GLY A 74 0.31 -9.74 7.78
CA GLY A 74 0.46 -10.40 9.09
C GLY A 74 1.62 -9.86 9.93
N GLU A 75 2.16 -8.69 9.58
CA GLU A 75 3.38 -8.12 10.16
C GLU A 75 3.12 -7.03 11.22
N GLN A 76 1.91 -6.98 11.78
CA GLN A 76 1.52 -6.02 12.83
C GLN A 76 2.45 -6.03 14.07
N ASP A 77 3.11 -7.15 14.37
CA ASP A 77 3.96 -7.28 15.56
C ASP A 77 5.34 -6.62 15.39
N THR A 78 5.73 -6.26 14.16
CA THR A 78 6.96 -5.51 13.88
C THR A 78 6.81 -4.01 14.18
N VAL A 79 5.58 -3.52 14.38
CA VAL A 79 5.32 -2.09 14.53
C VAL A 79 5.83 -1.60 15.88
N VAL A 80 6.65 -0.54 15.88
CA VAL A 80 7.23 0.05 17.10
C VAL A 80 6.67 1.42 17.46
N GLY A 81 5.78 1.96 16.64
CA GLY A 81 5.11 3.24 16.87
C GLY A 81 4.02 3.48 15.84
N VAL A 82 3.06 4.34 16.18
CA VAL A 82 1.85 4.59 15.36
C VAL A 82 1.52 6.08 15.26
N GLU A 83 0.84 6.46 14.18
CA GLU A 83 0.22 7.79 14.09
C GLU A 83 -0.87 7.93 15.17
N ASP A 84 -1.09 9.16 15.68
CA ASP A 84 -2.04 9.42 16.78
C ASP A 84 -3.46 8.90 16.53
N ILE A 85 -3.86 8.85 15.26
CA ILE A 85 -5.16 8.38 14.83
C ILE A 85 -5.49 6.97 15.34
N GLU A 86 -4.50 6.10 15.51
CA GLU A 86 -4.72 4.74 16.01
C GLU A 86 -5.10 4.70 17.50
N GLN A 87 -4.96 5.84 18.18
CA GLN A 87 -5.22 6.04 19.61
C GLN A 87 -6.39 6.98 19.88
N TRP A 88 -7.00 7.57 18.85
CA TRP A 88 -8.22 8.36 19.01
C TRP A 88 -9.37 7.47 19.47
N GLU A 89 -10.18 7.96 20.42
CA GLU A 89 -11.32 7.21 20.96
C GLU A 89 -12.27 6.76 19.84
N GLU A 90 -12.49 7.62 18.85
CA GLU A 90 -13.37 7.35 17.72
C GLU A 90 -12.82 6.25 16.80
N SER A 91 -11.51 5.96 16.82
CA SER A 91 -10.88 4.96 15.94
C SER A 91 -10.84 3.55 16.53
N ILE A 92 -11.14 3.37 17.82
CA ILE A 92 -10.97 2.08 18.51
C ILE A 92 -11.91 1.00 17.94
N ASP A 93 -13.17 1.35 17.69
CA ASP A 93 -14.21 0.45 17.17
C ASP A 93 -14.80 0.96 15.84
N SER A 94 -14.02 1.78 15.13
CA SER A 94 -14.37 2.42 13.87
C SER A 94 -14.55 1.38 12.75
N PRO A 95 -15.77 1.15 12.23
CA PRO A 95 -16.00 0.17 11.16
C PRO A 95 -15.28 0.55 9.86
N GLU A 96 -14.93 1.83 9.65
CA GLU A 96 -14.13 2.28 8.52
C GLU A 96 -12.64 1.87 8.61
N ARG A 97 -12.21 1.29 9.74
CA ARG A 97 -10.85 0.76 9.94
C ARG A 97 -10.85 -0.69 10.45
N PRO A 98 -11.29 -1.69 9.65
CA PRO A 98 -11.32 -3.08 10.09
C PRO A 98 -9.96 -3.63 10.56
N TYR A 99 -8.85 -3.16 9.99
CA TYR A 99 -7.51 -3.54 10.43
C TYR A 99 -7.22 -3.10 11.88
N ARG A 100 -7.78 -1.97 12.32
CA ARG A 100 -7.59 -1.42 13.66
C ARG A 100 -8.47 -2.14 14.69
N ILE A 101 -9.67 -2.56 14.30
CA ILE A 101 -10.53 -3.46 15.09
C ILE A 101 -9.83 -4.82 15.29
N ALA A 102 -9.22 -5.37 14.24
CA ALA A 102 -8.47 -6.61 14.31
C ALA A 102 -7.18 -6.51 15.14
N ASN A 103 -6.67 -5.28 15.33
CA ASN A 103 -5.44 -4.99 16.05
C ASN A 103 -5.69 -3.96 17.19
N PRO A 104 -6.48 -4.33 18.22
CA PRO A 104 -6.85 -3.44 19.31
C PRO A 104 -5.64 -2.89 20.08
N GLN A 105 -4.51 -3.61 20.05
CA GLN A 105 -3.28 -3.27 20.76
C GLN A 105 -2.69 -1.91 20.37
N PHE A 106 -2.96 -1.40 19.17
CA PHE A 106 -2.43 -0.09 18.73
C PHE A 106 -2.98 1.10 19.53
N ALA A 107 -4.03 0.91 20.36
CA ALA A 107 -4.49 1.92 21.32
C ALA A 107 -3.53 2.13 22.50
N ASP A 108 -2.67 1.15 22.78
CA ASP A 108 -1.76 1.21 23.91
C ASP A 108 -0.60 2.16 23.59
N SER A 109 -0.72 3.41 24.05
CA SER A 109 0.31 4.45 23.86
C SER A 109 1.61 4.19 24.60
N GLU A 110 1.60 3.31 25.63
CA GLU A 110 2.83 2.91 26.31
C GLU A 110 3.61 1.91 25.46
N LYS A 111 2.90 0.99 24.78
CA LYS A 111 3.50 0.00 23.88
C LYS A 111 3.82 0.54 22.49
N TYR A 112 2.98 1.44 21.97
CA TYR A 112 3.12 2.02 20.64
C TYR A 112 3.21 3.55 20.74
N PRO A 113 4.41 4.11 20.95
CA PRO A 113 4.60 5.55 21.02
C PRO A 113 4.16 6.30 19.76
N TYR A 114 3.84 7.57 19.94
CA TYR A 114 3.48 8.50 18.87
C TYR A 114 4.63 8.72 17.89
N ILE A 115 4.34 8.66 16.58
CA ILE A 115 5.32 8.95 15.51
C ILE A 115 4.94 10.13 14.63
N GLY A 116 3.78 10.74 14.87
CA GLY A 116 3.20 11.74 13.98
C GLY A 116 1.69 11.81 14.03
N ALA A 117 1.16 12.92 13.53
CA ALA A 117 -0.27 13.16 13.44
C ALA A 117 -0.86 12.54 12.17
N PHE A 118 -2.17 12.30 12.22
CA PHE A 118 -2.96 11.73 11.13
C PHE A 118 -2.66 12.36 9.75
N ARG A 119 -2.69 11.50 8.73
CA ARG A 119 -2.45 11.82 7.30
C ARG A 119 -0.99 12.13 6.99
N GLY A 120 -0.07 11.32 7.51
CA GLY A 120 1.34 11.35 7.13
C GLY A 120 2.14 12.51 7.72
N LYS A 121 1.60 13.19 8.74
CA LYS A 121 2.29 14.31 9.40
C LYS A 121 3.25 13.77 10.46
N TYR A 122 4.32 13.13 10.00
CA TYR A 122 5.33 12.55 10.88
C TYR A 122 5.98 13.58 11.81
N ASP A 123 6.45 13.10 12.96
CA ASP A 123 7.24 13.85 13.94
C ASP A 123 8.63 13.21 14.05
N ALA A 124 9.63 13.85 13.42
CA ALA A 124 10.97 13.28 13.32
C ALA A 124 11.65 13.11 14.69
N GLU A 125 11.43 14.04 15.63
CA GLU A 125 11.98 13.95 16.98
C GLU A 125 11.42 12.73 17.72
N SER A 126 10.11 12.51 17.63
CA SER A 126 9.45 11.35 18.24
C SER A 126 9.93 10.05 17.63
N ILE A 127 10.04 9.96 16.30
CA ILE A 127 10.58 8.77 15.60
C ILE A 127 12.00 8.45 16.08
N LEU A 128 12.86 9.46 16.23
CA LEU A 128 14.24 9.28 16.69
C LEU A 128 14.36 8.80 18.14
N THR A 129 13.29 8.92 18.94
CA THR A 129 13.26 8.44 20.34
C THR A 129 12.75 7.01 20.49
N LEU A 130 12.26 6.39 19.40
CA LEU A 130 11.74 5.02 19.45
C LEU A 130 12.84 4.04 19.87
N ASN A 131 12.45 3.11 20.75
CA ASN A 131 13.32 2.04 21.22
C ASN A 131 12.52 0.74 21.37
N PRO A 132 12.72 -0.25 20.50
CA PRO A 132 13.73 -0.30 19.44
C PRO A 132 13.48 0.71 18.30
N ALA A 133 14.55 1.12 17.63
CA ALA A 133 14.47 1.95 16.44
C ALA A 133 13.94 1.13 15.25
N PRO A 134 13.13 1.71 14.35
CA PRO A 134 12.66 1.00 13.17
C PRO A 134 13.78 0.79 12.15
N ASP A 135 13.76 -0.36 11.49
CA ASP A 135 14.68 -0.74 10.42
C ASP A 135 14.26 -0.15 9.06
N VAL A 136 12.96 0.06 8.87
CA VAL A 136 12.37 0.62 7.66
C VAL A 136 11.07 1.38 7.97
N ILE A 137 10.79 2.40 7.15
CA ILE A 137 9.56 3.18 7.19
C ILE A 137 8.79 2.97 5.88
N PHE A 138 7.52 2.59 5.96
CA PHE A 138 6.62 2.57 4.82
C PHE A 138 5.81 3.86 4.76
N TYR A 139 5.81 4.55 3.62
CA TYR A 139 5.17 5.86 3.49
C TYR A 139 4.22 5.92 2.29
N THR A 140 2.93 6.15 2.55
CA THR A 140 1.88 6.33 1.54
C THR A 140 1.40 7.79 1.45
N TYR A 141 0.72 8.14 0.35
CA TYR A 141 0.19 9.49 0.09
C TYR A 141 1.26 10.59 0.23
N SER A 142 2.44 10.29 -0.30
CA SER A 142 3.61 11.14 -0.25
C SER A 142 4.22 11.25 -1.64
N SER A 143 5.37 11.89 -1.74
CA SER A 143 6.16 11.97 -2.97
C SER A 143 7.56 11.39 -2.75
N ALA A 144 8.31 11.25 -3.85
CA ALA A 144 9.73 10.93 -3.78
C ALA A 144 10.49 11.92 -2.88
N GLU A 145 10.19 13.21 -2.99
CA GLU A 145 10.80 14.27 -2.19
C GLU A 145 10.45 14.16 -0.71
N ASP A 146 9.19 13.88 -0.38
CA ASP A 146 8.75 13.70 1.02
C ASP A 146 9.41 12.49 1.67
N ALA A 147 9.54 11.39 0.91
CA ALA A 147 10.18 10.16 1.39
C ALA A 147 11.70 10.33 1.57
N ASP A 148 12.38 11.03 0.65
CA ASP A 148 13.78 11.42 0.80
C ASP A 148 13.98 12.34 2.01
N LYS A 149 13.08 13.31 2.19
CA LYS A 149 13.11 14.22 3.33
C LYS A 149 12.98 13.47 4.64
N LEU A 150 11.97 12.62 4.80
CA LEU A 150 11.78 11.83 6.01
C LEU A 150 13.02 10.96 6.28
N SER A 151 13.54 10.28 5.25
CA SER A 151 14.74 9.46 5.40
C SER A 151 15.94 10.27 5.87
N SER A 152 16.12 11.49 5.34
CA SER A 152 17.18 12.40 5.77
C SER A 152 16.99 12.92 7.19
N ASP A 153 15.75 13.17 7.61
CA ASP A 153 15.45 13.75 8.92
C ASP A 153 15.73 12.75 10.06
N VAL A 154 15.50 11.45 9.82
CA VAL A 154 15.61 10.41 10.87
C VAL A 154 16.74 9.38 10.64
N GLY A 155 17.35 9.36 9.46
CA GLY A 155 18.45 8.45 9.13
C GLY A 155 18.03 6.99 8.91
N ILE A 156 16.74 6.72 8.69
CA ILE A 156 16.16 5.39 8.47
C ILE A 156 15.71 5.27 7.01
N PRO A 157 15.85 4.12 6.34
CA PRO A 157 15.33 3.92 5.00
C PRO A 157 13.80 4.10 4.91
N VAL A 158 13.35 4.89 3.92
CA VAL A 158 11.91 5.14 3.67
C VAL A 158 11.52 4.60 2.30
N VAL A 159 10.54 3.71 2.28
CA VAL A 159 9.97 3.10 1.07
C VAL A 159 8.62 3.75 0.77
N GLY A 160 8.54 4.44 -0.38
CA GLY A 160 7.31 5.06 -0.86
C GLY A 160 6.37 4.05 -1.51
N LEU A 161 5.07 4.13 -1.18
CA LEU A 161 4.04 3.21 -1.64
C LEU A 161 2.84 3.97 -2.22
N ASN A 162 2.39 3.55 -3.41
CA ASN A 162 1.12 4.04 -3.97
C ASN A 162 -0.04 3.24 -3.36
N TYR A 163 -0.94 3.90 -2.62
CA TYR A 163 -2.04 3.20 -1.96
C TYR A 163 -2.99 2.53 -2.94
N GLY A 164 -3.45 3.27 -3.97
CA GLY A 164 -4.36 2.75 -4.98
C GLY A 164 -5.80 2.55 -4.50
N ASN A 165 -6.61 1.98 -5.39
CA ASN A 165 -7.94 1.47 -5.10
C ASN A 165 -7.92 -0.04 -4.86
N THR A 166 -8.99 -0.57 -4.27
CA THR A 166 -9.12 -2.00 -3.99
C THR A 166 -8.86 -2.83 -5.24
N GLY A 167 -7.93 -3.78 -5.17
CA GLY A 167 -7.62 -4.69 -6.28
C GLY A 167 -6.99 -4.04 -7.52
N ASP A 168 -6.64 -2.76 -7.49
CA ASP A 168 -5.95 -2.10 -8.60
C ASP A 168 -4.45 -2.44 -8.64
N GLU A 169 -3.77 -1.96 -9.67
CA GLU A 169 -2.34 -2.25 -9.87
C GLU A 169 -1.45 -1.56 -8.82
N ASN A 170 -1.84 -0.39 -8.32
CA ASN A 170 -1.08 0.33 -7.28
C ASN A 170 -1.10 -0.46 -5.96
N MET A 171 -2.27 -0.96 -5.55
CA MET A 171 -2.40 -1.82 -4.37
C MET A 171 -1.54 -3.08 -4.51
N LYS A 172 -1.60 -3.75 -5.67
CA LYS A 172 -0.82 -4.97 -5.92
C LYS A 172 0.69 -4.71 -5.84
N GLN A 173 1.17 -3.67 -6.51
CA GLN A 173 2.59 -3.32 -6.48
C GLN A 173 3.06 -2.95 -5.08
N SER A 174 2.28 -2.17 -4.34
CA SER A 174 2.61 -1.83 -2.95
C SER A 174 2.66 -3.05 -2.03
N LEU A 175 1.72 -3.98 -2.16
CA LEU A 175 1.73 -5.25 -1.42
C LEU A 175 2.92 -6.14 -1.81
N GLN A 176 3.29 -6.18 -3.10
CA GLN A 176 4.47 -6.93 -3.57
C GLN A 176 5.78 -6.34 -3.04
N ILE A 177 5.93 -5.01 -3.08
CA ILE A 177 7.10 -4.30 -2.55
C ILE A 177 7.21 -4.56 -1.04
N MET A 178 6.13 -4.33 -0.29
CA MET A 178 6.11 -4.55 1.16
C MET A 178 6.33 -6.03 1.51
N GLY A 179 5.71 -6.95 0.75
CA GLY A 179 5.91 -8.39 0.90
C GLY A 179 7.37 -8.79 0.73
N LYS A 180 8.05 -8.28 -0.29
CA LYS A 180 9.48 -8.56 -0.51
C LYS A 180 10.37 -8.03 0.61
N ILE A 181 10.05 -6.86 1.16
CA ILE A 181 10.83 -6.24 2.24
C ILE A 181 10.68 -7.02 3.54
N MET A 182 9.49 -7.55 3.80
CA MET A 182 9.17 -8.26 5.04
C MET A 182 9.39 -9.79 4.95
N ASP A 183 9.93 -10.32 3.85
CA ASP A 183 9.99 -11.77 3.56
C ASP A 183 8.61 -12.45 3.69
N LYS A 184 7.64 -11.86 2.99
CA LYS A 184 6.21 -12.20 2.94
C LYS A 184 5.64 -12.22 1.53
N GLU A 185 6.45 -12.50 0.51
CA GLU A 185 5.96 -12.56 -0.89
C GLU A 185 4.83 -13.57 -1.07
N GLN A 186 4.89 -14.73 -0.40
CA GLN A 186 3.80 -15.71 -0.47
C GLN A 186 2.49 -15.10 0.07
N ARG A 187 2.55 -14.48 1.25
CA ARG A 187 1.37 -13.87 1.88
C ARG A 187 0.84 -12.69 1.07
N ALA A 188 1.73 -11.87 0.51
CA ALA A 188 1.34 -10.78 -0.38
C ALA A 188 0.59 -11.32 -1.60
N ASN A 189 1.07 -12.39 -2.23
CA ASN A 189 0.40 -13.04 -3.35
C ASN A 189 -0.96 -13.61 -2.95
N GLU A 190 -1.09 -14.25 -1.77
CA GLU A 190 -2.39 -14.74 -1.27
C GLU A 190 -3.42 -13.61 -1.13
N VAL A 191 -3.01 -12.45 -0.57
CA VAL A 191 -3.90 -11.29 -0.43
C VAL A 191 -4.29 -10.72 -1.79
N ILE A 192 -3.33 -10.61 -2.72
CA ILE A 192 -3.59 -10.12 -4.08
C ILE A 192 -4.56 -11.04 -4.81
N THR A 193 -4.30 -12.34 -4.79
CA THR A 193 -5.16 -13.35 -5.44
C THR A 193 -6.56 -13.33 -4.84
N PHE A 194 -6.72 -13.16 -3.53
CA PHE A 194 -8.05 -13.01 -2.91
C PHE A 194 -8.85 -11.86 -3.53
N PHE A 195 -8.27 -10.65 -3.63
CA PHE A 195 -8.97 -9.52 -4.26
C PHE A 195 -9.28 -9.77 -5.74
N GLU A 196 -8.35 -10.37 -6.48
CA GLU A 196 -8.56 -10.69 -7.90
C GLU A 196 -9.70 -11.70 -8.11
N GLU A 197 -9.74 -12.76 -7.29
CA GLU A 197 -10.77 -13.80 -7.36
C GLU A 197 -12.15 -13.25 -6.97
N GLU A 198 -12.25 -12.48 -5.88
CA GLU A 198 -13.53 -11.87 -5.45
C GLU A 198 -14.07 -10.88 -6.48
N ILE A 199 -13.21 -10.02 -7.05
CA ILE A 199 -13.61 -9.08 -8.11
C ILE A 199 -14.06 -9.85 -9.37
N ALA A 200 -13.34 -10.90 -9.76
CA ALA A 200 -13.70 -11.74 -10.90
C ALA A 200 -15.04 -12.47 -10.65
N GLU A 201 -15.28 -12.97 -9.45
CA GLU A 201 -16.54 -13.61 -9.08
C GLU A 201 -17.72 -12.62 -9.14
N LEU A 202 -17.55 -11.41 -8.59
CA LEU A 202 -18.56 -10.35 -8.66
C LEU A 202 -18.91 -10.00 -10.11
N ASN A 203 -17.90 -9.89 -10.98
CA ASN A 203 -18.10 -9.64 -12.40
C ASN A 203 -18.81 -10.80 -13.09
N GLU A 204 -18.39 -12.04 -12.85
CA GLU A 204 -18.99 -13.23 -13.45
C GLU A 204 -20.48 -13.37 -13.10
N ARG A 205 -20.85 -13.02 -11.87
CA ARG A 205 -22.25 -13.06 -11.41
C ARG A 205 -23.15 -12.04 -12.10
N THR A 206 -22.58 -10.98 -12.67
CA THR A 206 -23.31 -9.80 -13.15
C THR A 206 -23.18 -9.53 -14.65
N LYS A 207 -22.15 -10.04 -15.33
CA LYS A 207 -21.84 -9.71 -16.74
C LYS A 207 -22.96 -9.97 -17.76
N ASP A 208 -23.80 -10.97 -17.52
CA ASP A 208 -24.90 -11.38 -18.42
C ASP A 208 -26.28 -10.90 -17.94
N LYS A 209 -26.32 -9.99 -16.96
CA LYS A 209 -27.55 -9.42 -16.40
C LYS A 209 -27.89 -8.09 -17.05
N GLU A 210 -29.14 -7.66 -16.90
CA GLU A 210 -29.49 -6.27 -17.20
C GLU A 210 -28.69 -5.34 -16.28
N THR A 211 -27.98 -4.38 -16.87
CA THR A 211 -27.17 -3.41 -16.15
C THR A 211 -28.07 -2.32 -15.57
N PRO A 212 -28.22 -2.23 -14.24
CA PRO A 212 -28.99 -1.15 -13.64
C PRO A 212 -28.22 0.17 -13.69
N THR A 213 -28.95 1.29 -13.65
CA THR A 213 -28.36 2.60 -13.39
C THR A 213 -28.35 2.87 -11.89
N ALA A 214 -27.22 3.34 -11.37
CA ALA A 214 -27.12 3.67 -9.96
C ALA A 214 -26.34 4.95 -9.70
N TYR A 215 -26.49 5.45 -8.48
CA TYR A 215 -25.78 6.60 -7.96
C TYR A 215 -25.27 6.29 -6.54
N ILE A 216 -24.01 6.61 -6.26
CA ILE A 216 -23.44 6.58 -4.92
C ILE A 216 -23.46 7.99 -4.34
N ALA A 217 -24.16 8.17 -3.23
CA ALA A 217 -24.44 9.45 -2.59
C ALA A 217 -23.66 9.58 -1.28
N GLY A 218 -23.31 10.80 -0.93
CA GLY A 218 -22.75 11.13 0.38
C GLY A 218 -21.32 10.66 0.60
N ILE A 219 -20.53 10.43 -0.47
CA ILE A 219 -19.12 10.04 -0.30
C ILE A 219 -18.40 11.06 0.58
N ASN A 220 -17.77 10.60 1.65
CA ASN A 220 -17.02 11.45 2.56
C ASN A 220 -15.76 11.98 1.87
N SER A 221 -15.52 13.28 1.98
CA SER A 221 -14.33 13.93 1.42
C SER A 221 -13.88 15.04 2.36
N ARG A 222 -13.05 14.70 3.35
CA ARG A 222 -12.63 15.62 4.43
C ARG A 222 -13.80 16.09 5.29
N GLY A 223 -14.76 15.20 5.54
CA GLY A 223 -15.98 15.47 6.28
C GLY A 223 -17.20 14.86 5.59
N SER A 224 -18.27 14.66 6.33
CA SER A 224 -19.53 14.20 5.78
C SER A 224 -20.08 15.22 4.80
N HIS A 225 -20.62 14.74 3.68
CA HIS A 225 -21.22 15.58 2.65
C HIS A 225 -22.63 15.10 2.36
N GLY A 226 -23.50 16.01 1.93
CA GLY A 226 -24.86 15.63 1.54
C GLY A 226 -24.89 14.78 0.26
N ILE A 227 -26.10 14.48 -0.21
CA ILE A 227 -26.37 13.63 -1.38
C ILE A 227 -25.55 13.99 -2.63
N LEU A 228 -25.12 15.25 -2.78
CA LEU A 228 -24.42 15.75 -3.96
C LEU A 228 -22.92 15.39 -3.99
N SER A 229 -22.38 14.83 -2.92
CA SER A 229 -21.03 14.24 -2.97
C SER A 229 -21.12 12.81 -3.46
N THR A 230 -20.33 12.47 -4.48
CA THR A 230 -20.33 11.17 -5.14
C THR A 230 -18.92 10.74 -5.50
N GLN A 231 -18.75 9.57 -6.10
CA GLN A 231 -17.51 9.15 -6.72
C GLN A 231 -17.80 8.67 -8.16
N PRO A 232 -17.33 9.38 -9.20
CA PRO A 232 -17.60 9.02 -10.60
C PRO A 232 -17.05 7.65 -11.00
N ASP A 233 -15.86 7.31 -10.49
CA ASP A 233 -15.12 6.06 -10.69
C ASP A 233 -15.24 5.13 -9.47
N TYR A 234 -16.45 5.02 -8.90
CA TYR A 234 -16.71 4.20 -7.72
C TYR A 234 -16.45 2.71 -7.99
N PRO A 235 -15.37 2.12 -7.43
CA PRO A 235 -14.92 0.80 -7.86
C PRO A 235 -15.94 -0.33 -7.65
N PRO A 236 -16.73 -0.36 -6.55
CA PRO A 236 -17.76 -1.39 -6.39
C PRO A 236 -18.76 -1.45 -7.54
N PHE A 237 -19.14 -0.32 -8.15
CA PHE A 237 -20.03 -0.32 -9.32
C PHE A 237 -19.35 -0.89 -10.56
N GLU A 238 -18.05 -0.63 -10.75
CA GLU A 238 -17.27 -1.20 -11.85
C GLU A 238 -17.19 -2.74 -11.73
N TYR A 239 -17.00 -3.28 -10.53
CA TYR A 239 -16.88 -4.73 -10.31
C TYR A 239 -18.17 -5.51 -10.59
N VAL A 240 -19.33 -4.88 -10.37
CA VAL A 240 -20.65 -5.51 -10.55
C VAL A 240 -21.39 -5.04 -11.81
N ASN A 241 -20.68 -4.43 -12.77
CA ASN A 241 -21.24 -3.98 -14.05
C ASN A 241 -22.44 -3.02 -13.91
N VAL A 242 -22.42 -2.14 -12.91
CA VAL A 242 -23.46 -1.13 -12.67
C VAL A 242 -23.15 0.15 -13.44
N ASN A 243 -24.15 0.74 -14.10
CA ASN A 243 -23.98 2.01 -14.79
C ASN A 243 -24.10 3.18 -13.82
N ASN A 244 -22.95 3.67 -13.34
CA ASN A 244 -22.91 4.87 -12.50
C ASN A 244 -23.33 6.10 -13.32
N VAL A 245 -24.45 6.75 -12.95
CA VAL A 245 -24.91 7.96 -13.66
C VAL A 245 -23.92 9.12 -13.55
N ALA A 246 -23.05 9.11 -12.54
CA ALA A 246 -21.99 10.09 -12.37
C ALA A 246 -20.72 9.80 -13.19
N SER A 247 -20.58 8.62 -13.81
CA SER A 247 -19.33 8.21 -14.50
C SER A 247 -18.85 9.16 -15.61
N GLY A 248 -19.77 9.94 -16.20
CA GLY A 248 -19.47 10.91 -17.25
C GLY A 248 -18.94 12.25 -16.77
N VAL A 249 -18.90 12.51 -15.47
CA VAL A 249 -18.26 13.73 -14.92
C VAL A 249 -16.76 13.50 -14.76
N SER A 250 -15.98 14.57 -14.56
CA SER A 250 -14.53 14.46 -14.41
C SER A 250 -14.16 13.46 -13.32
N LYS A 251 -13.26 12.53 -13.64
CA LYS A 251 -12.68 11.62 -12.64
C LYS A 251 -12.00 12.44 -11.55
N THR A 252 -12.22 12.03 -10.31
CA THR A 252 -11.66 12.66 -9.11
C THR A 252 -10.25 12.19 -8.79
N GLY A 253 -9.83 11.05 -9.33
CA GLY A 253 -8.64 10.36 -8.85
C GLY A 253 -8.94 9.65 -7.51
N ASP A 254 -7.90 9.09 -6.92
CA ASP A 254 -8.02 8.18 -5.77
C ASP A 254 -8.68 8.87 -4.55
N TRP A 255 -9.85 8.35 -4.14
CA TRP A 255 -10.54 8.65 -2.88
C TRP A 255 -11.04 10.09 -2.67
N GLU A 256 -11.16 10.91 -3.71
CA GLU A 256 -11.82 12.22 -3.59
C GLU A 256 -13.30 12.14 -3.94
N GLY A 257 -14.17 12.58 -3.02
CA GLY A 257 -15.57 12.83 -3.33
C GLY A 257 -15.70 13.99 -4.32
N TYR A 258 -16.50 13.79 -5.36
CA TYR A 258 -16.88 14.79 -6.34
C TYR A 258 -18.17 15.49 -5.92
N GLN A 259 -18.11 16.81 -5.80
CA GLN A 259 -19.31 17.62 -5.59
C GLN A 259 -19.98 17.91 -6.95
N ILE A 260 -21.15 17.31 -7.19
CA ILE A 260 -21.96 17.59 -8.37
C ILE A 260 -22.78 18.88 -8.20
N GLY A 261 -23.22 19.47 -9.31
CA GLY A 261 -24.16 20.59 -9.30
C GLY A 261 -25.57 20.15 -8.91
N ASP A 262 -26.34 21.06 -8.31
CA ASP A 262 -27.69 20.80 -7.77
C ASP A 262 -28.70 20.25 -8.80
N ASP A 263 -28.46 20.46 -10.09
CA ASP A 263 -29.34 20.00 -11.18
C ASP A 263 -28.95 18.65 -11.78
N ALA A 264 -27.80 18.09 -11.40
CA ALA A 264 -27.27 16.86 -11.99
C ALA A 264 -28.18 15.66 -11.73
N LEU A 265 -28.66 15.49 -10.50
CA LEU A 265 -29.57 14.40 -10.13
C LEU A 265 -30.89 14.46 -10.94
N PHE A 266 -31.46 15.65 -11.14
CA PHE A 266 -32.67 15.82 -11.94
C PHE A 266 -32.46 15.46 -13.41
N LYS A 267 -31.30 15.82 -13.97
CA LYS A 267 -30.94 15.46 -15.33
C LYS A 267 -30.81 13.95 -15.48
N TRP A 268 -30.10 13.30 -14.56
CA TRP A 268 -29.88 11.86 -14.58
C TRP A 268 -31.16 11.07 -14.32
N ASP A 269 -32.01 11.51 -13.41
CA ASP A 269 -33.34 10.92 -13.17
C ASP A 269 -34.27 11.07 -14.39
N SER A 270 -34.22 12.20 -15.09
CA SER A 270 -35.02 12.39 -16.31
C SER A 270 -34.53 11.53 -17.48
N ASN A 271 -33.21 11.33 -17.59
CA ASN A 271 -32.55 10.50 -18.60
C ASN A 271 -31.07 10.32 -18.20
N PRO A 272 -30.57 9.09 -17.92
CA PRO A 272 -31.16 7.79 -18.27
C PRO A 272 -32.24 7.24 -17.33
N GLY A 273 -32.51 7.89 -16.20
CA GLY A 273 -33.22 7.30 -15.05
C GLY A 273 -32.22 6.74 -14.04
N ILE A 274 -32.59 6.74 -12.76
CA ILE A 274 -31.81 6.14 -11.67
C ILE A 274 -32.62 4.99 -11.07
N ASP A 275 -32.15 3.76 -11.22
CA ASP A 275 -32.79 2.60 -10.62
C ASP A 275 -32.51 2.58 -9.12
N TYR A 276 -31.25 2.73 -8.72
CA TYR A 276 -30.83 2.59 -7.33
C TYR A 276 -29.97 3.76 -6.86
N ILE A 277 -30.16 4.16 -5.60
CA ILE A 277 -29.24 5.05 -4.91
C ILE A 277 -28.64 4.30 -3.73
N PHE A 278 -27.32 4.34 -3.60
CA PHE A 278 -26.58 3.85 -2.45
C PHE A 278 -26.06 5.05 -1.66
N VAL A 279 -26.15 5.01 -0.34
CA VAL A 279 -25.71 6.09 0.55
C VAL A 279 -24.53 5.62 1.39
N ASP A 280 -23.43 6.38 1.35
CA ASP A 280 -22.27 6.13 2.20
C ASP A 280 -22.67 6.25 3.68
N LEU A 281 -22.35 5.22 4.47
CA LEU A 281 -22.68 5.16 5.89
C LEU A 281 -22.03 6.30 6.70
N GLY A 282 -20.86 6.81 6.26
CA GLY A 282 -20.21 7.97 6.86
C GLY A 282 -21.03 9.28 6.73
N THR A 283 -22.09 9.26 5.93
CA THR A 283 -23.06 10.36 5.78
C THR A 283 -24.43 10.01 6.35
N TYR A 284 -24.74 8.74 6.58
CA TYR A 284 -26.07 8.27 6.97
C TYR A 284 -26.57 8.84 8.32
N GLU A 285 -25.68 9.03 9.31
CA GLU A 285 -26.09 9.42 10.68
C GLU A 285 -26.15 10.93 10.97
N PHE A 286 -25.63 11.82 10.12
CA PHE A 286 -25.58 13.27 10.44
C PHE A 286 -26.78 14.04 9.90
N SER A 287 -27.86 14.06 10.68
CA SER A 287 -29.08 14.84 10.43
C SER A 287 -29.03 16.31 10.88
N GLU A 288 -27.95 16.80 11.50
CA GLU A 288 -27.89 18.21 11.96
C GLU A 288 -26.78 19.08 11.31
N ASN A 289 -25.68 18.50 10.81
CA ASN A 289 -24.59 19.28 10.18
C ASN A 289 -24.26 18.87 8.73
N GLY A 290 -24.78 17.75 8.25
CA GLY A 290 -24.59 17.27 6.88
C GLY A 290 -25.58 17.91 5.92
N ASN A 291 -25.47 19.23 5.72
CA ASN A 291 -26.18 20.03 4.70
C ASN A 291 -27.46 19.35 4.14
N THR A 292 -28.50 19.26 4.97
CA THR A 292 -29.77 18.53 4.73
C THR A 292 -30.63 19.13 3.62
N HIS A 293 -30.12 20.13 2.90
CA HIS A 293 -30.89 20.96 1.97
C HIS A 293 -31.44 20.24 0.73
N THR A 294 -31.06 18.99 0.45
CA THR A 294 -31.60 18.18 -0.65
C THR A 294 -32.57 17.10 -0.20
N ASN A 295 -32.32 16.43 0.93
CA ASN A 295 -33.28 15.50 1.53
C ASN A 295 -34.57 16.22 1.94
N GLU A 296 -34.47 17.43 2.50
CA GLU A 296 -35.63 18.24 2.88
C GLU A 296 -36.37 18.86 1.68
N LYS A 297 -35.69 19.05 0.54
CA LYS A 297 -36.26 19.76 -0.61
C LYS A 297 -36.96 18.84 -1.62
N TYR A 298 -36.51 17.58 -1.75
CA TYR A 298 -37.02 16.68 -2.80
C TYR A 298 -37.26 15.22 -2.33
N GLY A 299 -36.61 14.77 -1.26
CA GLY A 299 -36.67 13.38 -0.78
C GLY A 299 -35.88 12.44 -1.68
N ILE A 300 -34.77 11.88 -1.20
CA ILE A 300 -33.88 10.99 -1.98
C ILE A 300 -34.59 9.82 -2.67
N SER A 301 -35.65 9.29 -2.05
CA SER A 301 -36.48 8.23 -2.60
C SER A 301 -37.24 8.62 -3.87
N SER A 302 -37.38 9.92 -4.18
CA SER A 302 -38.06 10.37 -5.40
C SER A 302 -37.27 10.08 -6.67
N PHE A 303 -35.95 9.93 -6.53
CA PHE A 303 -35.04 9.72 -7.66
C PHE A 303 -34.74 8.23 -7.92
N ALA A 304 -35.03 7.32 -6.98
CA ALA A 304 -34.63 5.92 -7.09
C ALA A 304 -35.85 5.01 -7.25
N THR A 305 -36.08 4.54 -8.49
CA THR A 305 -37.28 3.73 -8.79
C THR A 305 -37.23 2.31 -8.17
N GLY A 306 -36.04 1.75 -8.02
CA GLY A 306 -35.74 0.46 -7.39
C GLY A 306 -35.32 0.55 -5.92
N GLY A 307 -35.14 1.76 -5.38
CA GLY A 307 -34.95 2.02 -3.96
C GLY A 307 -33.62 2.66 -3.57
N VAL A 308 -33.54 3.04 -2.29
CA VAL A 308 -32.36 3.67 -1.66
C VAL A 308 -31.82 2.72 -0.60
N TYR A 309 -30.50 2.50 -0.60
CA TYR A 309 -29.78 1.55 0.26
C TYR A 309 -28.64 2.20 1.00
#